data_AF-A0A7X8W3F1-F1
#
_entry.id   AF-A0A7X8W3F1-F1
#
_cell.length_a   1.000
_cell.length_b   1.000
_cell.length_c   1.000
_cell.angle_alpha   90.00
_cell.angle_beta   90.00
_cell.angle_gamma   90.00
#
_symmetry.space_group_name_H-M   'P 1'
#
loop_
_entity.id
_entity.type
_entity.pdbx_description
1 polymer ?
#
loop_
_entity_poly.entity_id
_entity_poly.type
_entity_poly.pdbx_seq_one_letter_code
_entity_poly.pdbx_strand_id
1 'polypeptide(L)'
;MSVKQTMVRLALEKGLDIAFKKIKADPVNGVTDAVKLLEQYMPNTKHDEVYTKTGNVFTNFPHYVEDPNSKWVKFGTHLVQDVDTDILKSLAINLGYNAGYVGLEKVRDIRDEEKRNAPWVLLFDPTSACNRHCTGCWAAEYGHQLNLSYEDMDRIVTEGKEQGIYFYL
;
A
#
# COMPACT_ATOMS: atom_id res chain seq x y z
N MET A 1 14.42 7.49 -2.00
CA MET A 1 14.38 6.14 -2.62
C MET A 1 15.73 5.82 -3.24
N SER A 2 16.20 4.58 -3.13
CA SER A 2 17.43 4.15 -3.79
C SER A 2 17.24 3.92 -5.29
N VAL A 3 18.33 3.89 -6.06
CA VAL A 3 18.31 3.55 -7.50
C VAL A 3 17.69 2.17 -7.71
N LYS A 4 18.01 1.20 -6.84
CA LYS A 4 17.42 -0.16 -6.87
C LYS A 4 15.90 -0.12 -6.70
N GLN A 5 15.39 0.61 -5.71
CA GLN A 5 13.94 0.74 -5.48
C GLN A 5 13.24 1.41 -6.67
N THR A 6 13.88 2.42 -7.27
CA THR A 6 13.33 3.12 -8.45
C THR A 6 13.20 2.17 -9.64
N MET A 7 14.23 1.34 -9.90
CA MET A 7 14.17 0.34 -10.96
C MET A 7 13.11 -0.74 -10.71
N VAL A 8 13.01 -1.25 -9.48
CA VAL A 8 11.98 -2.24 -9.11
C VAL A 8 10.57 -1.66 -9.29
N ARG A 9 10.36 -0.41 -8.85
CA ARG A 9 9.09 0.28 -9.05
C ARG A 9 8.72 0.39 -10.53
N LEU A 10 9.64 0.83 -11.39
CA LEU A 10 9.40 0.91 -12.83
C LEU A 10 9.11 -0.46 -13.46
N ALA A 11 9.81 -1.50 -13.01
CA ALA A 11 9.57 -2.87 -13.46
C ALA A 11 8.17 -3.37 -13.04
N LEU A 12 7.77 -3.08 -11.80
CA LEU A 12 6.44 -3.37 -11.28
C LEU A 12 5.35 -2.61 -12.06
N GLU A 13 5.52 -1.32 -12.32
CA GLU A 13 4.56 -0.51 -13.10
C GLU A 13 4.30 -1.13 -14.48
N LYS A 14 5.37 -1.48 -15.21
CA LYS A 14 5.25 -2.14 -16.53
C LYS A 14 4.69 -3.56 -16.42
N GLY A 15 5.09 -4.31 -15.40
CA GLY A 15 4.63 -5.66 -15.16
C GLY A 15 3.12 -5.69 -14.84
N LEU A 16 2.63 -4.73 -14.06
CA LEU A 16 1.21 -4.55 -13.76
C LEU A 16 0.39 -4.26 -15.02
N ASP A 17 0.86 -3.42 -15.93
CA ASP A 17 0.17 -3.17 -17.19
C ASP A 17 -0.01 -4.46 -18.03
N ILE A 18 1.01 -5.33 -18.03
CA ILE A 18 0.93 -6.65 -18.69
C ILE A 18 -0.02 -7.58 -17.93
N ALA A 19 0.08 -7.62 -16.60
CA ALA A 19 -0.76 -8.44 -15.75
C ALA A 19 -2.24 -8.09 -15.91
N PHE A 20 -2.60 -6.80 -15.93
CA PHE A 20 -3.98 -6.36 -16.13
C PHE A 20 -4.51 -6.75 -17.51
N LYS A 21 -3.70 -6.65 -18.57
CA LYS A 21 -4.09 -7.13 -19.91
C LYS A 21 -4.34 -8.63 -19.92
N LYS A 22 -3.50 -9.42 -19.24
CA LYS A 22 -3.70 -10.86 -19.09
C LYS A 22 -4.98 -11.18 -18.32
N ILE A 23 -5.25 -10.52 -17.20
CA ILE A 23 -6.49 -10.70 -16.43
C ILE A 23 -7.71 -10.33 -17.27
N LYS A 24 -7.66 -9.29 -18.10
CA LYS A 24 -8.80 -8.97 -18.98
C LYS A 24 -9.05 -10.03 -20.05
N ALA A 25 -8.01 -10.73 -20.51
CA ALA A 25 -8.11 -11.77 -21.54
C ALA A 25 -8.45 -13.16 -20.97
N ASP A 26 -7.84 -13.53 -19.84
CA ASP A 26 -8.06 -14.76 -19.10
C ASP A 26 -8.10 -14.43 -17.59
N PRO A 27 -9.28 -14.09 -17.05
CA PRO A 27 -9.38 -13.53 -15.71
C PRO A 27 -8.91 -14.47 -14.61
N VAL A 28 -9.21 -15.76 -14.75
CA VAL A 28 -8.91 -16.76 -13.74
C VAL A 28 -7.41 -17.00 -13.67
N ASN A 29 -6.76 -17.35 -14.79
CA ASN A 29 -5.31 -17.63 -14.76
C ASN A 29 -4.48 -16.35 -14.69
N GLY A 30 -5.00 -15.24 -15.24
CA GLY A 30 -4.33 -13.94 -15.22
C GLY A 30 -4.13 -13.41 -13.81
N VAL A 31 -5.08 -13.63 -12.89
CA VAL A 31 -4.94 -13.20 -11.48
C VAL A 31 -3.79 -13.97 -10.82
N THR A 32 -3.68 -15.27 -11.07
CA THR A 32 -2.59 -16.10 -10.55
C THR A 32 -1.23 -15.67 -11.10
N ASP A 33 -1.14 -15.36 -12.39
CA ASP A 33 0.07 -14.81 -13.01
C ASP A 33 0.47 -13.46 -12.40
N ALA A 34 -0.50 -12.58 -12.15
CA ALA A 34 -0.26 -11.28 -11.52
C ALA A 34 0.27 -11.43 -10.09
N VAL A 35 -0.29 -12.36 -9.32
CA VAL A 35 0.17 -12.68 -7.96
C VAL A 35 1.63 -13.16 -7.96
N LYS A 36 1.99 -14.07 -8.87
CA LYS A 36 3.39 -14.54 -9.00
C LYS A 36 4.36 -13.42 -9.36
N LEU A 37 3.93 -12.49 -10.21
CA LEU A 37 4.72 -11.29 -10.52
C LEU A 37 4.95 -10.45 -9.25
N LEU A 38 3.90 -10.20 -8.46
CA LEU A 38 4.03 -9.43 -7.22
C LEU A 38 4.98 -10.10 -6.21
N GLU A 39 4.85 -11.41 -6.02
CA GLU A 39 5.73 -12.21 -5.16
C GLU A 39 7.20 -12.10 -5.57
N GLN A 40 7.50 -12.15 -6.87
CA GLN A 40 8.87 -12.04 -7.38
C GLN A 40 9.55 -10.73 -6.98
N TYR A 41 8.80 -9.62 -6.95
CA TYR A 41 9.34 -8.30 -6.63
C TYR A 41 9.20 -7.92 -5.15
N MET A 42 8.38 -8.65 -4.39
CA MET A 42 8.13 -8.43 -2.96
C MET A 42 8.28 -9.74 -2.15
N PRO A 43 9.47 -10.40 -2.21
CA PRO A 43 9.72 -11.64 -1.49
C PRO A 43 9.76 -11.42 0.04
N ASN A 44 9.85 -12.49 0.83
CA ASN A 44 10.02 -12.35 2.28
C ASN A 44 11.26 -11.54 2.66
N THR A 45 11.10 -10.69 3.67
CA THR A 45 12.16 -9.91 4.30
C THR A 45 12.64 -10.58 5.59
N LYS A 46 13.82 -10.19 6.08
CA LYS A 46 14.36 -10.63 7.39
C LYS A 46 13.37 -10.42 8.54
N HIS A 47 12.52 -9.40 8.44
CA HIS A 47 11.55 -9.09 9.48
C HIS A 47 10.29 -9.95 9.40
N ASP A 48 9.93 -10.48 8.22
CA ASP A 48 8.71 -11.26 8.08
C ASP A 48 8.78 -12.55 8.91
N GLU A 49 9.95 -13.16 8.99
CA GLU A 49 10.23 -14.32 9.86
C GLU A 49 9.97 -14.03 11.34
N VAL A 50 10.24 -12.79 11.78
CA VAL A 50 10.08 -12.35 13.17
C VAL A 50 8.64 -11.95 13.46
N TYR A 51 8.06 -11.11 12.60
CA TYR A 51 6.80 -10.43 12.86
C TYR A 51 5.57 -11.25 12.44
N THR A 52 5.68 -12.11 11.41
CA THR A 52 4.54 -12.85 10.86
C THR A 52 4.67 -14.36 11.06
N LYS A 53 5.90 -14.90 11.10
CA LYS A 53 6.25 -16.33 11.20
C LYS A 53 5.76 -17.22 10.04
N THR A 54 4.85 -16.73 9.19
CA THR A 54 4.28 -17.44 8.04
C THR A 54 4.61 -16.77 6.70
N GLY A 55 5.56 -15.83 6.69
CA GLY A 55 5.85 -14.98 5.54
C GLY A 55 4.88 -13.81 5.39
N ASN A 56 5.20 -12.90 4.48
CA ASN A 56 4.42 -11.70 4.24
C ASN A 56 3.17 -11.96 3.40
N VAL A 57 2.35 -10.93 3.27
CA VAL A 57 1.09 -11.02 2.52
C VAL A 57 1.31 -11.40 1.05
N PHE A 58 2.40 -10.93 0.44
CA PHE A 58 2.70 -11.15 -0.97
C PHE A 58 3.16 -12.58 -1.25
N THR A 59 3.97 -13.18 -0.38
CA THR A 59 4.36 -14.59 -0.50
C THR A 59 3.21 -15.56 -0.17
N ASN A 60 2.18 -15.09 0.55
CA ASN A 60 0.98 -15.89 0.83
C ASN A 60 -0.13 -15.71 -0.20
N PHE A 61 -0.04 -14.71 -1.09
CA PHE A 61 -1.03 -14.51 -2.14
C PHE A 61 -1.27 -15.73 -3.04
N PRO A 62 -0.25 -16.51 -3.45
CA PRO A 62 -0.47 -17.71 -4.24
C PRO A 62 -1.49 -18.67 -3.60
N HIS A 63 -1.38 -18.93 -2.29
CA HIS A 63 -2.34 -19.76 -1.54
C HIS A 63 -3.78 -19.25 -1.61
N TYR A 64 -4.00 -17.94 -1.69
CA TYR A 64 -5.34 -17.37 -1.77
C TYR A 64 -5.97 -17.50 -3.16
N VAL A 65 -5.16 -17.67 -4.20
CA VAL A 65 -5.60 -17.76 -5.61
C VAL A 65 -5.36 -19.14 -6.24
N GLU A 66 -4.94 -20.13 -5.44
CA GLU A 66 -4.74 -21.51 -5.87
C GLU A 66 -6.01 -22.17 -6.39
N ASP A 67 -7.16 -21.87 -5.79
CA ASP A 67 -8.47 -22.28 -6.30
C ASP A 67 -9.01 -21.22 -7.26
N PRO A 68 -9.13 -21.52 -8.57
CA PRO A 68 -9.78 -20.68 -9.57
C PRO A 68 -11.15 -20.15 -9.19
N ASN A 69 -11.90 -20.89 -8.37
CA ASN A 69 -13.26 -20.56 -7.97
C ASN A 69 -13.33 -19.79 -6.65
N SER A 70 -12.19 -19.50 -6.03
CA SER A 70 -12.11 -18.82 -4.73
C SER A 70 -12.69 -17.41 -4.82
N LYS A 71 -13.12 -16.90 -3.66
CA LYS A 71 -13.59 -15.51 -3.55
C LYS A 71 -12.51 -14.50 -3.96
N TRP A 72 -11.23 -14.85 -3.83
CA TRP A 72 -10.11 -13.96 -4.13
C TRP A 72 -9.85 -13.84 -5.62
N VAL A 73 -9.94 -14.93 -6.37
CA VAL A 73 -9.84 -14.90 -7.85
C VAL A 73 -11.00 -14.10 -8.44
N LYS A 74 -12.22 -14.31 -7.93
CA LYS A 74 -13.40 -13.53 -8.33
C LYS A 74 -13.22 -12.05 -8.01
N PHE A 75 -12.82 -11.71 -6.79
CA PHE A 75 -12.58 -10.33 -6.39
C PHE A 75 -11.49 -9.64 -7.22
N GLY A 76 -10.35 -10.31 -7.45
CA GLY A 76 -9.26 -9.79 -8.28
C GLY A 76 -9.68 -9.59 -9.74
N THR A 77 -10.47 -10.52 -10.28
CA THR A 77 -11.06 -10.40 -11.62
C THR A 77 -11.96 -9.17 -11.71
N HIS A 78 -12.92 -9.02 -10.79
CA HIS A 78 -13.84 -7.88 -10.77
C HIS A 78 -13.11 -6.56 -10.61
N LEU A 79 -12.12 -6.48 -9.71
CA LEU A 79 -11.30 -5.28 -9.58
C LEU A 79 -10.71 -4.84 -10.92
N VAL A 80 -10.06 -5.74 -11.66
CA VAL A 80 -9.40 -5.39 -12.92
C VAL A 80 -10.38 -5.13 -14.07
N GLN A 81 -11.56 -5.74 -14.03
CA GLN A 81 -12.61 -5.53 -15.04
C GLN A 81 -13.38 -4.23 -14.82
N ASP A 82 -13.68 -3.90 -13.56
CA ASP A 82 -14.63 -2.86 -13.19
C ASP A 82 -13.95 -1.54 -12.79
N VAL A 83 -12.65 -1.57 -12.44
CA VAL A 83 -11.88 -0.40 -12.02
C VAL A 83 -10.89 0.01 -13.12
N ASP A 84 -10.68 1.32 -13.25
CA ASP A 84 -9.67 1.88 -14.15
C ASP A 84 -8.25 1.36 -13.79
N THR A 85 -7.49 0.95 -14.80
CA THR A 85 -6.19 0.31 -14.62
C THR A 85 -5.13 1.24 -14.05
N ASP A 86 -5.20 2.55 -14.31
CA ASP A 86 -4.25 3.51 -13.74
C ASP A 86 -4.53 3.77 -12.25
N ILE A 87 -5.79 3.67 -11.83
CA ILE A 87 -6.14 3.68 -10.40
C ILE A 87 -5.60 2.42 -9.71
N LEU A 88 -5.83 1.23 -10.29
CA LEU A 88 -5.32 -0.02 -9.72
C LEU A 88 -3.80 -0.08 -9.67
N LYS A 89 -3.13 0.38 -10.72
CA LYS A 89 -1.67 0.51 -10.76
C LYS A 89 -1.18 1.44 -9.66
N SER A 90 -1.81 2.61 -9.52
CA SER A 90 -1.48 3.58 -8.47
C SER A 90 -1.66 2.99 -7.07
N LEU A 91 -2.73 2.22 -6.85
CA LEU A 91 -2.96 1.51 -5.58
C LEU A 91 -1.89 0.44 -5.34
N ALA A 92 -1.61 -0.41 -6.32
CA ALA A 92 -0.62 -1.48 -6.19
C ALA A 92 0.79 -0.94 -5.92
N ILE A 93 1.19 0.15 -6.57
CA ILE A 93 2.50 0.77 -6.36
C ILE A 93 2.57 1.53 -5.03
N ASN A 94 1.57 2.34 -4.69
CA ASN A 94 1.64 3.16 -3.49
C ASN A 94 1.32 2.38 -2.21
N LEU A 95 0.22 1.61 -2.20
CA LEU A 95 -0.18 0.84 -1.02
C LEU A 95 0.56 -0.50 -0.95
N GLY A 96 0.66 -1.23 -2.06
CA GLY A 96 1.34 -2.53 -2.08
C GLY A 96 2.85 -2.39 -1.92
N TYR A 97 3.52 -1.80 -2.91
CA TYR A 97 4.98 -1.74 -2.95
C TYR A 97 5.57 -0.69 -1.99
N ASN A 98 5.16 0.57 -2.09
CA ASN A 98 5.77 1.64 -1.28
C ASN A 98 5.42 1.50 0.20
N ALA A 99 4.13 1.41 0.56
CA ALA A 99 3.73 1.28 1.95
C ALA A 99 3.91 -0.15 2.48
N GLY A 100 3.26 -1.13 1.87
CA GLY A 100 3.18 -2.50 2.40
C GLY A 100 4.49 -3.28 2.38
N TYR A 101 5.43 -2.94 1.48
CA TYR A 101 6.70 -3.63 1.36
C TYR A 101 7.89 -2.77 1.81
N VAL A 102 8.21 -1.71 1.08
CA VAL A 102 9.40 -0.87 1.36
C VAL A 102 9.26 -0.10 2.68
N GLY A 103 8.12 0.55 2.88
CA GLY A 103 7.84 1.36 4.07
C GLY A 103 7.75 0.52 5.33
N LEU A 104 7.03 -0.60 5.25
CA LEU A 104 6.89 -1.53 6.37
C LEU A 104 8.24 -2.12 6.82
N GLU A 105 9.13 -2.47 5.88
CA GLU A 105 10.49 -2.90 6.23
C GLU A 105 11.23 -1.79 6.99
N LYS A 106 11.22 -0.56 6.46
CA LYS A 106 11.89 0.58 7.09
C LYS A 106 11.35 0.89 8.49
N VAL A 107 10.04 0.83 8.68
CA VAL A 107 9.40 1.04 9.99
C VAL A 107 9.83 -0.05 10.99
N ARG A 108 9.99 -1.29 10.54
CA ARG A 108 10.48 -2.41 11.36
C ARG A 108 11.97 -2.26 11.68
N ASP A 109 12.81 -1.83 10.73
CA ASP A 109 14.22 -1.50 11.01
C ASP A 109 14.32 -0.43 12.11
N ILE A 110 13.58 0.68 11.97
CA ILE A 110 13.57 1.75 12.99
C ILE A 110 13.14 1.19 14.35
N ARG A 111 12.11 0.33 14.38
CA ARG A 111 11.65 -0.28 15.62
C ARG A 111 12.70 -1.16 16.27
N ASP A 112 13.43 -1.95 15.48
CA ASP A 112 14.41 -2.88 15.99
C ASP A 112 15.72 -2.17 16.39
N GLU A 113 16.14 -1.15 15.66
CA GLU A 113 17.37 -0.36 15.90
C GLU A 113 17.19 0.68 17.00
N GLU A 114 16.13 1.50 16.92
CA GLU A 114 15.90 2.63 17.82
C GLU A 114 15.01 2.28 19.02
N LYS A 115 14.50 1.04 19.07
CA LYS A 115 13.61 0.54 20.14
C LYS A 115 12.37 1.41 20.39
N ARG A 116 11.87 2.07 19.33
CA ARG A 116 10.63 2.88 19.38
C ARG A 116 9.59 2.37 18.39
N ASN A 117 8.32 2.60 18.71
CA ASN A 117 7.22 2.29 17.79
C ASN A 117 7.10 3.40 16.74
N ALA A 118 7.70 3.18 15.56
CA ALA A 118 7.43 4.00 14.40
C ALA A 118 6.06 3.63 13.78
N PRO A 119 5.22 4.61 13.42
CA PRO A 119 3.96 4.32 12.75
C PRO A 119 4.20 3.89 11.30
N TRP A 120 3.35 3.00 10.78
CA TRP A 120 3.30 2.66 9.36
C TRP A 120 2.31 3.55 8.58
N VAL A 121 1.30 4.07 9.29
CA VAL A 121 0.22 4.91 8.76
C VAL A 121 0.15 6.18 9.58
N LEU A 122 -0.05 7.31 8.92
CA LEU A 122 -0.32 8.60 9.57
C LEU A 122 -1.73 9.06 9.20
N LEU A 123 -2.60 9.21 10.21
CA LEU A 123 -3.86 9.94 10.04
C LEU A 123 -3.51 11.43 9.88
N PHE A 124 -3.99 12.03 8.80
CA PHE A 124 -3.52 13.31 8.30
C PHE A 124 -4.69 14.15 7.82
N ASP A 125 -5.22 14.98 8.73
CA ASP A 125 -6.33 15.90 8.45
C ASP A 125 -5.79 17.29 8.06
N PRO A 126 -5.88 17.72 6.78
CA PRO A 126 -5.39 19.03 6.36
C PRO A 126 -6.18 20.19 6.97
N THR A 127 -7.46 19.93 7.30
CA THR A 127 -8.39 20.93 7.81
C THR A 127 -9.47 20.32 8.68
N SER A 128 -9.96 21.09 9.66
CA SER A 128 -11.19 20.78 10.42
C SER A 128 -12.40 21.62 9.98
N ALA A 129 -12.34 22.31 8.84
CA ALA A 129 -13.40 23.21 8.34
C ALA A 129 -14.62 22.46 7.74
N CYS A 130 -15.15 21.46 8.44
CA CYS A 130 -16.37 20.78 8.05
C CYS A 130 -17.60 21.68 8.29
N ASN A 131 -18.48 21.84 7.30
CA ASN A 131 -19.69 22.67 7.40
C ASN A 131 -20.88 21.96 8.09
N ARG A 132 -20.62 20.85 8.81
CA ARG A 132 -21.61 20.07 9.57
C ARG A 132 -21.36 20.21 11.07
N HIS A 133 -22.38 19.91 11.87
CA HIS A 133 -22.37 20.08 13.33
C HIS A 133 -22.83 18.79 14.03
N CYS A 134 -22.17 17.69 13.68
CA CYS A 134 -22.51 16.38 14.23
C CYS A 134 -22.10 16.32 15.72
N THR A 135 -23.03 15.91 16.59
CA THR A 135 -22.74 15.71 18.01
C THR A 135 -21.65 14.64 18.20
N GLY A 136 -20.60 14.99 18.96
CA GLY A 136 -19.44 14.13 19.22
C GLY A 136 -18.39 14.12 18.12
N CYS A 137 -18.47 15.01 17.12
CA CYS A 137 -17.47 15.12 16.07
C CYS A 137 -16.28 16.00 16.49
N TRP A 138 -15.07 15.45 16.39
CA TRP A 138 -13.85 16.18 16.74
C TRP A 138 -13.67 17.48 15.92
N ALA A 139 -13.99 17.46 14.63
CA ALA A 139 -13.83 18.61 13.73
C ALA A 139 -14.85 19.73 13.99
N ALA A 140 -15.97 19.42 14.66
CA ALA A 140 -17.00 20.40 15.02
C ALA A 140 -16.81 20.93 16.46
N GLU A 141 -16.45 20.06 17.42
CA GLU A 141 -16.50 20.40 18.84
C GLU A 141 -15.13 20.72 19.45
N TYR A 142 -14.02 20.18 18.92
CA TYR A 142 -12.70 20.25 19.59
C TYR A 142 -11.76 21.31 18.98
N GLY A 143 -12.21 22.04 17.96
CA GLY A 143 -11.43 23.06 17.25
C GLY A 143 -11.92 23.20 15.81
N HIS A 144 -12.73 24.22 15.55
CA HIS A 144 -13.31 24.45 14.23
C HIS A 144 -12.35 25.27 13.36
N GLN A 145 -12.24 24.95 12.07
CA GLN A 145 -11.44 25.68 11.08
C GLN A 145 -9.93 25.74 11.36
N LEU A 146 -9.36 24.69 11.96
CA LEU A 146 -7.92 24.48 11.97
C LEU A 146 -7.47 24.12 10.55
N ASN A 147 -6.34 24.65 10.10
CA ASN A 147 -5.79 24.39 8.78
C ASN A 147 -4.26 24.25 8.87
N LEU A 148 -3.71 23.24 8.21
CA LEU A 148 -2.28 23.15 7.96
C LEU A 148 -1.89 24.04 6.77
N SER A 149 -0.73 24.68 6.86
CA SER A 149 -0.13 25.33 5.69
C SER A 149 0.31 24.28 4.68
N TYR A 150 0.43 24.65 3.40
CA TYR A 150 0.96 23.72 2.39
C TYR A 150 2.38 23.28 2.74
N GLU A 151 3.18 24.20 3.27
CA GLU A 151 4.54 23.98 3.71
C GLU A 151 4.61 22.98 4.86
N ASP A 152 3.69 23.07 5.84
CA ASP A 152 3.60 22.06 6.90
C ASP A 152 3.21 20.70 6.36
N MET A 153 2.25 20.65 5.42
CA MET A 153 1.83 19.39 4.82
C MET A 153 2.96 18.72 4.04
N ASP A 154 3.67 19.48 3.19
CA ASP A 154 4.81 18.99 2.42
C ASP A 154 5.93 18.51 3.34
N ARG A 155 6.22 19.27 4.40
CA ARG A 155 7.21 18.90 5.41
C ARG A 155 6.83 17.61 6.14
N ILE A 156 5.60 17.49 6.64
CA ILE A 156 5.10 16.29 7.34
C ILE A 156 5.19 15.06 6.43
N VAL A 157 4.77 15.17 5.17
CA VAL A 157 4.82 14.07 4.21
C VAL A 157 6.27 13.70 3.85
N THR A 158 7.16 14.68 3.74
CA THR A 158 8.58 14.46 3.46
C THR A 158 9.27 13.75 4.62
N GLU A 159 9.14 14.27 5.83
CA GLU A 159 9.68 13.67 7.06
C GLU A 159 9.09 12.26 7.29
N GLY A 160 7.78 12.08 7.05
CA GLY A 160 7.12 10.78 7.19
C GLY A 160 7.68 9.74 6.23
N LYS A 161 7.91 10.09 4.96
CA LYS A 161 8.53 9.18 3.97
C LYS A 161 9.95 8.76 4.35
N GLU A 162 10.73 9.65 4.96
CA GLU A 162 12.06 9.31 5.49
C GLU A 162 12.00 8.24 6.59
N GLN A 163 10.90 8.21 7.34
CA GLN A 163 10.62 7.21 8.38
C GLN A 163 9.88 5.96 7.87
N GLY A 164 9.63 5.84 6.56
CA GLY A 164 8.93 4.70 5.99
C GLY A 164 7.40 4.83 5.96
N ILE A 165 6.84 6.00 6.26
CA ILE A 165 5.41 6.27 6.17
C ILE A 165 5.05 6.68 4.73
N TYR A 166 4.38 5.77 4.04
CA TYR A 166 3.85 6.02 2.69
C TYR A 166 2.32 5.99 2.64
N PHE A 167 1.67 5.58 3.74
CA PHE A 167 0.23 5.54 3.84
C PHE A 167 -0.26 6.68 4.74
N TYR A 168 -0.91 7.66 4.12
CA TYR A 168 -1.54 8.80 4.77
C TYR A 168 -3.06 8.64 4.60
N LEU A 169 -3.80 8.76 5.70
CA LEU A 169 -5.25 8.58 5.77
C LEU A 169 -5.95 9.88 6.13
#